data_AF-H2JAF4-F1
#
_entry.id   AF-H2JAF4-F1
#
_cell.length_a   1.000
_cell.length_b   1.000
_cell.length_c   1.000
_cell.angle_alpha   90.00
_cell.angle_beta   90.00
_cell.angle_gamma   90.00
#
_symmetry.space_group_name_H-M   'P 1'
#
loop_
_entity.id
_entity.type
_entity.pdbx_description
1 polymer ?
#
loop_
_entity_poly.entity_id
_entity_poly.type
_entity_poly.pdbx_seq_one_letter_code
_entity_poly.pdbx_strand_id
1 'polypeptide(L)'
;MTNNSLNRDNLRVYFRRILLMLLIPMAQGIYFLLNVTTKNAHDVTIFLDKLIPFNEWFIIPYIFWYLYTFGILLIMAYYDEKTYYKLLFSILIGMFVCFAIYYIYPTTVPRPEVTPDNLLKKAVLIIYGNDRPYNCFPSIHMLDTILITMFTLKYGKGLLMRFSSVAICITIYMSTWFTKQHSILDAIASTVLGIALFLVFENRYVYGKIEHFVNSYLIRNKSASYQEEA
;
A
#
# COMPACT_ATOMS: atom_id res chain seq x y z
N MET A 1 30.00 -9.87 6.10
CA MET A 1 30.03 -9.03 4.88
C MET A 1 29.86 -9.96 3.69
N THR A 2 28.63 -10.19 3.23
CA THR A 2 28.38 -11.06 2.06
C THR A 2 28.38 -10.22 0.81
N ASN A 3 29.33 -10.53 -0.08
CA ASN A 3 29.57 -9.93 -1.38
C ASN A 3 28.28 -9.88 -2.20
N ASN A 4 27.65 -8.70 -2.28
CA ASN A 4 26.43 -8.46 -3.02
C ASN A 4 26.77 -7.82 -4.37
N SER A 5 27.74 -8.39 -5.09
CA SER A 5 28.05 -7.93 -6.43
C SER A 5 26.89 -8.33 -7.36
N LEU A 6 26.33 -7.32 -8.02
CA LEU A 6 25.30 -7.46 -9.04
C LEU A 6 25.89 -8.19 -10.26
N ASN A 7 25.89 -9.52 -10.26
CA ASN A 7 26.03 -10.29 -11.50
C ASN A 7 24.77 -10.08 -12.38
N ARG A 8 24.90 -10.17 -13.70
CA ARG A 8 23.80 -9.98 -14.68
C ARG A 8 22.55 -10.79 -14.34
N ASP A 9 22.72 -12.00 -13.81
CA ASP A 9 21.59 -12.85 -13.40
C ASP A 9 20.83 -12.29 -12.19
N ASN A 10 21.53 -11.73 -11.20
CA ASN A 10 20.91 -11.07 -10.05
C ASN A 10 20.15 -9.81 -10.48
N LEU A 11 20.68 -9.07 -11.47
CA LEU A 11 20.02 -7.89 -12.02
C LEU A 11 18.74 -8.26 -12.79
N ARG A 12 18.75 -9.34 -13.58
CA ARG A 12 17.55 -9.83 -14.29
C ARG A 12 16.44 -10.23 -13.32
N VAL A 13 16.78 -10.96 -12.25
CA VAL A 13 15.81 -11.38 -11.22
C VAL A 13 15.23 -10.17 -10.49
N TYR A 14 16.08 -9.23 -10.07
CA TYR A 14 15.64 -7.98 -9.44
C TYR A 14 14.72 -7.17 -10.36
N PHE A 15 15.08 -7.02 -11.64
CA PHE A 15 14.25 -6.32 -12.62
C PHE A 15 12.87 -6.96 -12.79
N ARG A 16 12.78 -8.30 -12.82
CA ARG A 16 11.48 -9.01 -12.87
C ARG A 16 10.61 -8.70 -11.65
N ARG A 17 11.20 -8.61 -10.45
CA ARG A 17 10.46 -8.21 -9.25
C ARG A 17 9.97 -6.76 -9.38
N ILE A 18 10.80 -5.83 -9.84
CA ILE A 18 10.33 -4.45 -10.11
C ILE A 18 9.15 -4.44 -11.09
N LEU A 19 9.19 -5.24 -12.16
CA LEU A 19 8.08 -5.33 -13.11
C LEU A 19 6.78 -5.81 -12.44
N LEU A 20 6.85 -6.74 -11.48
CA LEU A 20 5.66 -7.18 -10.72
C LEU A 20 5.09 -6.05 -9.84
N MET A 21 5.89 -5.07 -9.44
CA MET A 21 5.36 -3.90 -8.71
C MET A 21 4.44 -3.04 -9.58
N LEU A 22 4.52 -3.13 -10.92
CA LEU A 22 3.61 -2.43 -11.83
C LEU A 22 2.16 -2.93 -11.73
N LEU A 23 1.93 -4.08 -11.09
CA LEU A 23 0.58 -4.54 -10.77
C LEU A 23 -0.17 -3.58 -9.84
N ILE A 24 0.55 -2.85 -8.98
CA ILE A 24 -0.06 -1.86 -8.07
C ILE A 24 -0.67 -0.68 -8.86
N PRO A 25 0.10 0.09 -9.67
CA PRO A 25 -0.48 1.17 -10.47
C PRO A 25 -1.48 0.65 -11.52
N MET A 26 -1.31 -0.57 -12.04
CA MET A 26 -2.32 -1.18 -12.91
C MET A 26 -3.65 -1.39 -12.16
N ALA A 27 -3.61 -1.90 -10.92
CA ALA A 27 -4.79 -2.06 -10.06
C ALA A 27 -5.43 -0.71 -9.71
N GLN A 28 -4.66 0.38 -9.62
CA GLN A 28 -5.20 1.74 -9.40
C GLN A 28 -6.15 2.21 -10.52
N GLY A 29 -6.12 1.59 -11.71
CA GLY A 29 -7.13 1.84 -12.75
C GLY A 29 -8.56 1.54 -12.26
N ILE A 30 -8.73 0.48 -11.45
CA ILE A 30 -10.02 0.12 -10.83
C ILE A 30 -10.39 1.15 -9.77
N TYR A 31 -9.43 1.57 -8.93
CA TYR A 31 -9.64 2.63 -7.95
C TYR A 31 -10.17 3.90 -8.62
N PHE A 32 -9.50 4.36 -9.68
CA PHE A 32 -9.89 5.55 -10.42
C PHE A 32 -11.28 5.41 -11.03
N LEU A 33 -11.59 4.25 -11.62
CA LEU A 33 -12.92 3.97 -12.16
C LEU A 33 -14.00 4.09 -11.08
N LEU A 34 -13.82 3.46 -9.92
CA LEU A 34 -14.76 3.55 -8.79
C LEU A 34 -14.87 5.00 -8.27
N ASN A 35 -13.75 5.70 -8.18
CA ASN A 35 -13.67 7.09 -7.72
C ASN A 35 -14.47 8.03 -8.62
N VAL A 36 -14.44 7.85 -9.95
CA VAL A 36 -15.15 8.75 -10.89
C VAL A 36 -16.59 8.35 -11.18
N THR A 37 -16.95 7.08 -11.00
CA THR A 37 -18.30 6.55 -11.31
C THR A 37 -19.26 6.60 -10.13
N THR A 38 -18.75 6.62 -8.89
CA THR A 38 -19.58 6.71 -7.69
C THR A 38 -20.28 8.07 -7.60
N LYS A 39 -21.58 8.06 -7.26
CA LYS A 39 -22.42 9.26 -7.14
C LYS A 39 -22.94 9.52 -5.72
N ASN A 40 -23.27 8.45 -5.00
CA ASN A 40 -23.79 8.50 -3.64
C ASN A 40 -22.90 7.63 -2.75
N ALA A 41 -22.59 8.13 -1.56
CA ALA A 41 -21.75 7.44 -0.59
C ALA A 41 -22.26 7.72 0.82
N HIS A 42 -22.12 6.74 1.70
CA HIS A 42 -22.52 6.85 3.10
C HIS A 42 -21.43 7.59 3.91
N ASP A 43 -21.81 8.62 4.67
CA ASP A 43 -20.90 9.29 5.60
C ASP A 43 -20.53 8.33 6.73
N VAL A 44 -19.28 7.86 6.73
CA VAL A 44 -18.78 6.86 7.68
C VAL A 44 -18.23 7.50 8.96
N THR A 45 -18.28 8.82 9.10
CA THR A 45 -17.71 9.51 10.25
C THR A 45 -18.48 9.27 11.55
N ILE A 46 -17.73 9.20 12.65
CA ILE A 46 -18.23 9.06 14.02
C ILE A 46 -17.89 10.31 14.84
N PHE A 47 -18.39 10.37 16.08
CA PHE A 47 -18.14 11.50 16.99
C PHE A 47 -16.66 11.82 17.16
N LEU A 48 -15.80 10.80 17.22
CA LEU A 48 -14.35 10.98 17.38
C LEU A 48 -13.70 11.71 16.20
N ASP A 49 -14.20 11.53 14.97
CA ASP A 49 -13.65 12.21 13.78
C ASP A 49 -13.86 13.73 13.83
N LYS A 50 -14.92 14.17 14.54
CA LYS A 50 -15.22 15.60 14.74
C LYS A 50 -14.25 16.28 15.70
N LEU A 51 -13.55 15.51 16.54
CA LEU A 51 -12.54 16.02 17.46
C LEU A 51 -11.19 16.29 16.78
N ILE A 52 -10.96 15.73 15.59
CA ILE A 52 -9.72 15.90 14.84
C ILE A 52 -9.89 17.14 13.95
N PRO A 53 -9.15 18.24 14.13
CA PRO A 53 -9.24 19.38 13.23
C PRO A 53 -8.55 19.08 11.90
N PHE A 54 -8.92 19.83 10.85
CA PHE A 54 -8.11 19.85 9.63
C PHE A 54 -6.74 20.50 9.93
N ASN A 55 -5.66 19.93 9.38
CA ASN A 55 -4.32 20.48 9.50
C ASN A 55 -3.51 20.19 8.23
N GLU A 56 -3.17 21.24 7.49
CA GLU A 56 -2.49 21.15 6.19
C GLU A 56 -1.08 20.57 6.27
N TRP A 57 -0.38 20.65 7.41
CA TRP A 57 0.99 20.11 7.55
C TRP A 57 1.03 18.60 7.32
N PHE A 58 -0.07 17.92 7.60
CA PHE A 58 -0.21 16.48 7.41
C PHE A 58 -0.34 16.06 5.94
N ILE A 59 -0.45 16.99 5.00
CA ILE A 59 -0.35 16.65 3.57
C ILE A 59 1.03 16.05 3.21
N ILE A 60 2.08 16.44 3.95
CA ILE A 60 3.45 15.95 3.74
C ILE A 60 3.54 14.44 4.01
N PRO A 61 3.21 13.92 5.21
CA PRO A 61 3.21 12.49 5.46
C PRO A 61 2.16 11.73 4.62
N TYR A 62 1.05 12.38 4.25
CA TYR A 62 0.08 11.79 3.33
C TYR A 62 0.69 11.49 1.96
N ILE A 63 1.39 12.45 1.34
CA ILE A 63 2.06 12.23 0.05
C ILE A 63 3.31 11.35 0.19
N PHE A 64 4.03 11.46 1.31
CA PHE A 64 5.21 10.63 1.59
C PHE A 64 4.88 9.12 1.58
N TRP A 65 3.64 8.73 1.88
CA TRP A 65 3.18 7.35 1.80
C TRP A 65 3.53 6.67 0.48
N TYR A 66 3.40 7.36 -0.67
CA TYR A 66 3.77 6.78 -1.97
C TYR A 66 5.26 6.40 -2.00
N LEU A 67 6.13 7.32 -1.59
CA LEU A 67 7.58 7.08 -1.55
C LEU A 67 7.92 5.96 -0.54
N TYR A 68 7.25 5.94 0.60
CA TYR A 68 7.46 4.94 1.64
C TYR A 68 7.08 3.54 1.15
N THR A 69 5.88 3.36 0.61
CA THR A 69 5.36 2.05 0.16
C THR A 69 6.20 1.48 -0.98
N PHE A 70 6.42 2.26 -2.04
CA PHE A 70 7.25 1.80 -3.17
C PHE A 70 8.72 1.65 -2.77
N GLY A 71 9.25 2.53 -1.93
CA GLY A 71 10.62 2.45 -1.43
C GLY A 71 10.89 1.16 -0.65
N ILE A 72 9.99 0.77 0.26
CA ILE A 72 10.12 -0.50 1.00
C ILE A 72 10.00 -1.71 0.07
N LEU A 73 9.07 -1.70 -0.89
CA LEU A 73 8.95 -2.77 -1.86
C LEU A 73 10.23 -2.92 -2.71
N LEU A 74 10.85 -1.81 -3.15
CA LEU A 74 12.13 -1.84 -3.88
C LEU A 74 13.26 -2.40 -3.02
N ILE A 75 13.37 -1.97 -1.77
CA ILE A 75 14.37 -2.47 -0.82
C ILE A 75 14.20 -3.98 -0.63
N MET A 76 12.97 -4.45 -0.36
CA MET A 76 12.71 -5.88 -0.15
C MET A 76 12.92 -6.69 -1.43
N ALA A 77 12.54 -6.15 -2.60
CA ALA A 77 12.78 -6.81 -3.89
C ALA A 77 14.27 -7.11 -4.11
N TYR A 78 15.16 -6.28 -3.58
CA TYR A 78 16.61 -6.46 -3.65
C TYR A 78 17.16 -7.38 -2.54
N TYR A 79 16.77 -7.16 -1.28
CA TYR A 79 17.42 -7.79 -0.12
C TYR A 79 16.72 -9.03 0.43
N ASP A 80 15.40 -9.17 0.24
CA ASP A 80 14.61 -10.27 0.82
C ASP A 80 13.42 -10.62 -0.09
N GLU A 81 13.69 -11.50 -1.05
CA GLU A 81 12.70 -12.01 -2.01
C GLU A 81 11.43 -12.54 -1.34
N LYS A 82 11.60 -13.29 -0.25
CA LYS A 82 10.51 -13.98 0.41
C LYS A 82 9.56 -12.99 1.04
N THR A 83 10.09 -12.03 1.79
CA THR A 83 9.30 -10.96 2.40
C THR A 83 8.70 -10.04 1.34
N TYR A 84 9.42 -9.79 0.24
CA TYR A 84 8.92 -9.01 -0.90
C TYR A 84 7.63 -9.59 -1.49
N TYR A 85 7.60 -10.88 -1.87
CA TYR A 85 6.39 -11.46 -2.47
C TYR A 85 5.23 -11.48 -1.49
N LYS A 86 5.49 -11.82 -0.22
CA LYS A 86 4.45 -11.79 0.82
C LYS A 86 3.83 -10.41 0.94
N LEU A 87 4.66 -9.36 1.01
CA LEU A 87 4.19 -7.99 1.12
C LEU A 87 3.45 -7.53 -0.14
N LEU A 88 4.03 -7.73 -1.33
CA LEU A 88 3.42 -7.35 -2.61
C LEU A 88 2.03 -7.97 -2.78
N PHE A 89 1.91 -9.29 -2.58
CA PHE A 89 0.61 -9.95 -2.74
C PHE A 89 -0.36 -9.62 -1.61
N SER A 90 0.11 -9.35 -0.39
CA SER A 90 -0.75 -8.83 0.68
C SER A 90 -1.36 -7.48 0.28
N ILE A 91 -0.55 -6.56 -0.25
CA ILE A 91 -1.00 -5.24 -0.74
C ILE A 91 -2.01 -5.42 -1.89
N LEU A 92 -1.66 -6.19 -2.92
CA LEU A 92 -2.53 -6.39 -4.08
C LEU A 92 -3.89 -6.98 -3.69
N ILE A 93 -3.90 -8.07 -2.92
CA ILE A 93 -5.15 -8.69 -2.46
C ILE A 93 -5.94 -7.74 -1.57
N GLY A 94 -5.28 -7.03 -0.67
CA GLY A 94 -5.94 -6.04 0.18
C GLY A 94 -6.55 -4.89 -0.62
N MET A 95 -5.87 -4.38 -1.66
CA MET A 95 -6.45 -3.40 -2.59
C MET A 95 -7.71 -3.93 -3.27
N PHE A 96 -7.70 -5.18 -3.77
CA PHE A 96 -8.90 -5.76 -4.38
C PHE A 96 -10.05 -5.94 -3.39
N VAL A 97 -9.76 -6.28 -2.13
CA VAL A 97 -10.78 -6.32 -1.06
C VAL A 97 -11.34 -4.92 -0.83
N CYS A 98 -10.49 -3.90 -0.74
CA CYS A 98 -10.95 -2.51 -0.64
C CYS A 98 -11.84 -2.12 -1.83
N PHE A 99 -11.43 -2.44 -3.06
CA PHE A 99 -12.22 -2.12 -4.26
C PHE A 99 -13.59 -2.80 -4.27
N ALA A 100 -13.66 -4.07 -3.83
CA ALA A 100 -14.93 -4.77 -3.69
C ALA A 100 -15.83 -4.07 -2.66
N ILE A 101 -15.27 -3.62 -1.54
CA ILE A 101 -16.02 -2.87 -0.52
C ILE A 101 -16.45 -1.50 -1.06
N TYR A 102 -15.57 -0.74 -1.71
CA TYR A 102 -15.92 0.56 -2.30
C TYR A 102 -17.05 0.44 -3.33
N TYR A 103 -17.10 -0.67 -4.07
CA TYR A 103 -18.16 -0.94 -5.02
C TYR A 103 -19.50 -1.28 -4.33
N ILE A 104 -19.48 -2.12 -3.30
CA ILE A 104 -20.69 -2.62 -2.62
C ILE A 104 -21.24 -1.59 -1.62
N TYR A 105 -20.35 -0.90 -0.93
CA TYR A 105 -20.63 0.06 0.13
C TYR A 105 -19.74 1.31 -0.02
N PRO A 106 -20.06 2.19 -0.97
CA PRO A 106 -19.32 3.43 -1.16
C PRO A 106 -19.48 4.32 0.07
N THR A 107 -18.37 4.89 0.55
CA THR A 107 -18.32 5.68 1.79
C THR A 107 -17.61 6.99 1.58
N THR A 108 -17.94 7.98 2.41
CA THR A 108 -17.38 9.33 2.31
C THR A 108 -17.02 9.89 3.68
N VAL A 109 -16.09 10.84 3.67
CA VAL A 109 -15.72 11.68 4.80
C VAL A 109 -15.89 13.14 4.36
N PRO A 110 -16.72 13.95 5.06
CA PRO A 110 -16.88 15.35 4.73
C PRO A 110 -15.56 16.11 4.82
N ARG A 111 -15.19 16.78 3.72
CA ARG A 111 -14.00 17.64 3.64
C ARG A 111 -14.40 19.08 3.94
N PRO A 112 -13.58 19.83 4.69
CA PRO A 112 -13.83 21.26 4.93
C PRO A 112 -13.59 22.07 3.65
N GLU A 113 -14.16 23.26 3.59
CA GLU A 113 -13.74 24.26 2.61
C GLU A 113 -12.33 24.76 2.95
N VAL A 114 -11.43 24.76 1.97
CA VAL A 114 -10.02 25.13 2.15
C VAL A 114 -9.66 26.24 1.17
N THR A 115 -9.29 27.42 1.70
CA THR A 115 -8.79 28.53 0.89
C THR A 115 -7.32 28.29 0.48
N PRO A 116 -6.95 28.40 -0.81
CA PRO A 116 -5.60 28.09 -1.31
C PRO A 116 -4.55 29.20 -1.02
N ASP A 117 -4.44 29.65 0.23
CA ASP A 117 -3.56 30.75 0.64
C ASP A 117 -2.07 30.35 0.79
N ASN A 118 -1.77 29.05 0.85
CA ASN A 118 -0.39 28.55 0.97
C ASN A 118 -0.16 27.25 0.17
N LEU A 119 1.11 26.86 0.02
CA LEU A 119 1.51 25.70 -0.78
C LEU A 119 0.94 24.37 -0.25
N LEU A 120 0.84 24.21 1.07
CA LEU A 120 0.33 22.99 1.69
C LEU A 120 -1.17 22.84 1.44
N LYS A 121 -1.96 23.91 1.59
CA LYS A 121 -3.38 23.92 1.25
C LYS A 121 -3.63 23.70 -0.24
N LYS A 122 -2.78 24.26 -1.12
CA LYS A 122 -2.82 23.96 -2.57
C LYS A 122 -2.57 22.48 -2.82
N ALA A 123 -1.60 21.87 -2.15
CA ALA A 123 -1.34 20.44 -2.25
C ALA A 123 -2.53 19.59 -1.76
N VAL A 124 -3.18 19.98 -0.65
CA VAL A 124 -4.43 19.35 -0.18
C VAL A 124 -5.50 19.41 -1.26
N LEU A 125 -5.72 20.58 -1.88
CA LEU A 125 -6.74 20.75 -2.91
C LEU A 125 -6.42 19.96 -4.19
N ILE A 126 -5.14 19.78 -4.55
CA ILE A 126 -4.73 18.89 -5.66
C ILE A 126 -5.14 17.45 -5.34
N ILE A 127 -4.87 16.99 -4.12
CA ILE A 127 -5.28 15.65 -3.68
C ILE A 127 -6.81 15.54 -3.70
N TYR A 128 -7.54 16.51 -3.13
CA TYR A 128 -9.00 16.50 -3.13
C TYR A 128 -9.61 16.53 -4.53
N GLY A 129 -8.96 17.18 -5.50
CA GLY A 129 -9.43 17.25 -6.88
C GLY A 129 -9.18 15.96 -7.67
N ASN A 130 -8.06 15.28 -7.40
CA ASN A 130 -7.70 14.03 -8.09
C ASN A 130 -8.35 12.79 -7.45
N ASP A 131 -8.65 12.86 -6.16
CA ASP A 131 -9.22 11.79 -5.35
C ASP A 131 -10.56 12.26 -4.79
N ARG A 132 -11.68 11.79 -5.34
CA ARG A 132 -13.01 12.19 -4.86
C ARG A 132 -13.28 11.45 -3.54
N PRO A 133 -14.16 11.98 -2.67
CA PRO A 133 -14.30 11.44 -1.31
C PRO A 133 -15.20 10.19 -1.29
N TYR A 134 -15.01 9.21 -2.19
CA TYR A 134 -15.92 8.06 -2.34
C TYR A 134 -15.28 6.69 -2.06
N ASN A 135 -13.96 6.60 -2.11
CA ASN A 135 -13.21 5.37 -1.88
C ASN A 135 -12.55 5.38 -0.49
N CYS A 136 -13.32 5.71 0.55
CA CYS A 136 -12.78 5.87 1.89
C CYS A 136 -12.52 4.51 2.56
N PHE A 137 -13.58 3.76 2.90
CA PHE A 137 -13.52 2.63 3.83
C PHE A 137 -13.35 1.26 3.16
N PRO A 138 -12.33 0.45 3.51
CA PRO A 138 -11.17 0.74 4.35
C PRO A 138 -10.09 1.55 3.62
N SER A 139 -9.20 2.22 4.35
CA SER A 139 -8.11 3.02 3.74
C SER A 139 -6.95 2.16 3.22
N ILE A 140 -6.60 2.31 1.93
CA ILE A 140 -5.40 1.69 1.34
C ILE A 140 -4.11 2.27 1.95
N HIS A 141 -4.06 3.57 2.27
CA HIS A 141 -2.90 4.20 2.90
C HIS A 141 -2.53 3.50 4.21
N MET A 142 -3.55 3.26 5.04
CA MET A 142 -3.41 2.62 6.34
C MET A 142 -3.10 1.12 6.21
N LEU A 143 -3.74 0.44 5.26
CA LEU A 143 -3.55 -0.98 4.99
C LEU A 143 -2.11 -1.30 4.56
N ASP A 144 -1.58 -0.56 3.57
CA ASP A 144 -0.23 -0.79 3.07
C ASP A 144 0.81 -0.53 4.17
N THR A 145 0.60 0.56 4.93
CA THR A 145 1.53 0.97 5.97
C THR A 145 1.54 0.01 7.16
N ILE A 146 0.39 -0.54 7.56
CA ILE A 146 0.35 -1.54 8.65
C ILE A 146 0.96 -2.87 8.20
N LEU A 147 0.72 -3.31 6.96
CA LEU A 147 1.36 -4.49 6.39
C LEU A 147 2.89 -4.33 6.40
N ILE A 148 3.39 -3.22 5.86
CA ILE A 148 4.83 -2.88 5.89
C ILE A 148 5.37 -2.94 7.31
N THR A 149 4.65 -2.35 8.26
CA THR A 149 5.07 -2.31 9.66
C THR A 149 5.12 -3.70 10.28
N MET A 150 4.11 -4.53 10.07
CA MET A 150 4.09 -5.90 10.61
C MET A 150 5.21 -6.78 10.03
N PHE A 151 5.44 -6.72 8.72
CA PHE A 151 6.56 -7.43 8.08
C PHE A 151 7.92 -6.89 8.58
N THR A 152 8.06 -5.58 8.77
CA THR A 152 9.29 -4.95 9.30
C THR A 152 9.54 -5.33 10.75
N LEU A 153 8.50 -5.39 11.59
CA LEU A 153 8.62 -5.84 12.98
C LEU A 153 9.06 -7.31 13.07
N LYS A 154 8.55 -8.17 12.18
CA LYS A 154 8.89 -9.60 12.17
C LYS A 154 10.28 -9.90 11.61
N TYR A 155 10.61 -9.33 10.46
CA TYR A 155 11.79 -9.71 9.68
C TYR A 155 12.92 -8.69 9.76
N GLY A 156 12.64 -7.48 10.22
CA GLY A 156 13.62 -6.42 10.35
C GLY A 156 14.66 -6.69 11.43
N LYS A 157 15.94 -6.44 11.13
CA LYS A 157 17.07 -6.81 12.00
C LYS A 157 17.54 -5.72 12.99
N GLY A 158 16.98 -4.51 12.92
CA GLY A 158 17.43 -3.36 13.73
C GLY A 158 16.30 -2.70 14.50
N LEU A 159 16.57 -2.36 15.77
CA LEU A 159 15.60 -1.71 16.66
C LEU A 159 15.17 -0.34 16.13
N LEU A 160 16.12 0.46 15.62
CA LEU A 160 15.83 1.74 14.98
C LEU A 160 14.86 1.57 13.81
N MET A 161 15.11 0.61 12.91
CA MET A 161 14.24 0.35 11.76
C MET A 161 12.82 -0.03 12.18
N ARG A 162 12.70 -0.89 13.21
CA ARG A 162 11.39 -1.29 13.77
C ARG A 162 10.64 -0.10 14.36
N PHE A 163 11.31 0.71 15.19
CA PHE A 163 10.70 1.92 15.75
C PHE A 163 10.35 2.95 14.69
N SER A 164 11.23 3.19 13.72
CA SER A 164 10.95 4.09 12.60
C SER A 164 9.73 3.64 11.80
N SER A 165 9.58 2.33 11.55
CA SER A 165 8.41 1.80 10.84
C SER A 165 7.11 2.06 11.62
N VAL A 166 7.10 1.82 12.93
CA VAL A 166 5.93 2.10 13.77
C VAL A 166 5.62 3.60 13.81
N ALA A 167 6.64 4.45 13.95
CA ALA A 167 6.47 5.90 13.95
C ALA A 167 5.91 6.42 12.62
N ILE A 168 6.42 5.93 11.49
CA ILE A 168 5.90 6.26 10.15
C ILE A 168 4.45 5.77 10.03
N CYS A 169 4.13 4.58 10.54
CA CYS A 169 2.76 4.07 10.55
C CYS A 169 1.79 5.00 11.25
N ILE A 170 2.10 5.38 12.49
CA ILE A 170 1.27 6.31 13.27
C ILE A 170 1.15 7.65 12.53
N THR A 171 2.25 8.15 11.96
CA THR A 171 2.27 9.44 11.26
C THR A 171 1.39 9.43 10.00
N ILE A 172 1.38 8.33 9.24
CA ILE A 172 0.52 8.17 8.06
C ILE A 172 -0.95 7.99 8.47
N TYR A 173 -1.23 7.29 9.57
CA TYR A 173 -2.61 7.20 10.08
C TYR A 173 -3.13 8.58 10.48
N MET A 174 -2.34 9.31 11.28
CA MET A 174 -2.67 10.70 11.62
C MET A 174 -2.84 11.56 10.36
N SER A 175 -1.99 11.37 9.35
CA SER A 175 -2.04 12.20 8.15
C SER A 175 -3.38 12.12 7.45
N THR A 176 -3.91 10.92 7.28
CA THR A 176 -5.22 10.70 6.65
C THR A 176 -6.38 11.34 7.41
N TRP A 177 -6.32 11.39 8.75
CA TRP A 177 -7.36 12.03 9.57
C TRP A 177 -7.27 13.56 9.52
N PHE A 178 -6.06 14.12 9.66
CA PHE A 178 -5.83 15.56 9.64
C PHE A 178 -6.03 16.17 8.24
N THR A 179 -5.79 15.40 7.17
CA THR A 179 -6.17 15.78 5.79
C THR A 179 -7.61 15.46 5.45
N LYS A 180 -8.43 15.00 6.40
CA LYS A 180 -9.86 14.71 6.22
C LYS A 180 -10.16 13.78 5.03
N GLN A 181 -9.28 12.80 4.82
CA GLN A 181 -9.42 11.78 3.79
C GLN A 181 -10.12 10.52 4.28
N HIS A 182 -9.93 10.17 5.56
CA HIS A 182 -10.46 8.95 6.15
C HIS A 182 -11.00 9.19 7.56
N SER A 183 -11.92 8.34 8.01
CA SER A 183 -12.40 8.25 9.38
C SER A 183 -11.54 7.30 10.21
N ILE A 184 -11.68 7.36 11.53
CA ILE A 184 -11.17 6.38 12.48
C ILE A 184 -11.71 4.97 12.16
N LEU A 185 -12.92 4.83 11.63
CA LEU A 185 -13.46 3.53 11.25
C LEU A 185 -12.65 2.89 10.12
N ASP A 186 -12.17 3.67 9.16
CA ASP A 186 -11.25 3.19 8.11
C ASP A 186 -9.98 2.61 8.72
N ALA A 187 -9.44 3.24 9.77
CA ALA A 187 -8.23 2.76 10.44
C ALA A 187 -8.43 1.42 11.14
N ILE A 188 -9.56 1.24 11.80
CA ILE A 188 -9.91 -0.03 12.43
C ILE A 188 -10.03 -1.11 11.36
N ALA A 189 -10.79 -0.86 10.30
CA ALA A 189 -11.00 -1.83 9.24
C ALA A 189 -9.70 -2.19 8.49
N SER A 190 -8.88 -1.21 8.14
CA SER A 190 -7.58 -1.43 7.50
C SER A 190 -6.60 -2.18 8.39
N THR A 191 -6.61 -1.91 9.70
CA THR A 191 -5.77 -2.64 10.67
C THR A 191 -6.21 -4.10 10.77
N VAL A 192 -7.52 -4.36 10.90
CA VAL A 192 -8.06 -5.72 10.96
C VAL A 192 -7.75 -6.48 9.66
N LEU A 193 -8.00 -5.86 8.51
CA LEU A 193 -7.70 -6.45 7.20
C LEU A 193 -6.19 -6.71 7.04
N GLY A 194 -5.35 -5.76 7.43
CA GLY A 194 -3.89 -5.90 7.39
C GLY A 194 -3.38 -7.04 8.27
N ILE A 195 -3.91 -7.20 9.48
CA ILE A 195 -3.59 -8.32 10.37
C ILE A 195 -4.01 -9.65 9.73
N ALA A 196 -5.23 -9.73 9.19
CA ALA A 196 -5.73 -10.94 8.55
C ALA A 196 -4.85 -11.34 7.35
N LEU A 197 -4.51 -10.39 6.49
CA LEU A 197 -3.64 -10.63 5.33
C LEU A 197 -2.22 -11.03 5.76
N PHE A 198 -1.64 -10.35 6.74
CA PHE A 198 -0.34 -10.76 7.28
C PHE A 198 -0.36 -12.22 7.75
N LEU A 199 -1.38 -12.64 8.51
CA LEU A 199 -1.50 -14.02 8.97
C LEU A 199 -1.65 -15.01 7.80
N VAL A 200 -2.44 -14.66 6.78
CA VAL A 200 -2.62 -15.46 5.56
C VAL A 200 -1.30 -15.63 4.81
N PHE A 201 -0.54 -14.56 4.58
CA PHE A 201 0.72 -14.62 3.83
C PHE A 201 1.91 -15.13 4.66
N GLU A 202 1.77 -15.18 5.98
CA GLU A 202 2.68 -15.89 6.88
C GLU A 202 2.43 -17.41 6.93
N ASN A 203 1.26 -17.86 6.52
CA ASN A 203 0.94 -19.28 6.46
C ASN A 203 1.84 -19.99 5.42
N ARG A 204 2.56 -21.02 5.86
CA ARG A 204 3.51 -21.77 5.01
C ARG A 204 2.85 -22.40 3.78
N TYR A 205 1.60 -22.85 3.89
CA TYR A 205 0.87 -23.45 2.78
C TYR A 205 0.56 -22.41 1.69
N VAL A 206 0.06 -21.24 2.09
CA VAL A 206 -0.25 -20.15 1.16
C VAL A 206 1.03 -19.66 0.49
N TYR A 207 2.10 -19.44 1.27
CA TYR A 207 3.39 -19.06 0.72
C TYR A 207 3.95 -20.10 -0.25
N GLY A 208 3.85 -21.39 0.06
CA GLY A 208 4.31 -22.46 -0.85
C GLY A 208 3.59 -22.44 -2.20
N LYS A 209 2.28 -22.09 -2.24
CA LYS A 209 1.55 -21.89 -3.50
C LYS A 209 2.06 -20.69 -4.28
N ILE A 210 2.31 -19.56 -3.60
CA ILE A 210 2.85 -18.35 -4.24
C ILE A 210 4.23 -18.62 -4.82
N GLU A 211 5.09 -19.26 -4.03
CA GLU A 211 6.45 -19.64 -4.45
C GLU A 211 6.40 -20.56 -5.68
N HIS A 212 5.51 -21.57 -5.68
CA HIS A 212 5.32 -22.44 -6.84
C HIS A 212 4.81 -21.67 -8.07
N PHE A 213 3.83 -20.77 -7.88
CA PHE A 213 3.29 -19.94 -8.97
C PHE A 213 4.38 -19.03 -9.56
N VAL A 214 5.12 -18.31 -8.73
CA VAL A 214 6.23 -17.44 -9.15
C VAL A 214 7.31 -18.26 -9.85
N ASN A 215 7.73 -19.39 -9.27
CA ASN A 215 8.78 -20.23 -9.83
C ASN A 215 8.37 -20.90 -11.14
N SER A 216 7.12 -21.31 -11.30
CA SER A 216 6.63 -21.90 -12.58
C SER A 216 6.69 -20.88 -13.72
N TYR A 217 6.46 -19.59 -13.43
CA TYR A 217 6.63 -18.51 -14.40
C TYR A 217 8.11 -18.17 -14.68
N LEU A 218 8.97 -18.24 -13.66
CA LEU A 218 10.41 -17.95 -13.81
C LEU A 218 11.18 -19.09 -14.52
N ILE A 219 10.81 -20.35 -14.29
CA ILE A 219 11.45 -21.55 -14.85
C ILE A 219 11.07 -21.77 -16.33
N ARG A 220 9.82 -21.49 -16.74
CA ARG A 220 9.43 -21.56 -18.17
C ARG A 220 10.30 -20.70 -19.08
N ASN A 221 10.81 -19.57 -18.57
CA ASN A 221 11.71 -18.70 -19.32
C ASN A 221 13.16 -19.22 -19.41
N LYS A 222 13.55 -20.22 -18.61
CA LYS A 222 14.88 -20.86 -18.70
C LYS A 222 14.89 -21.95 -19.76
N SER A 223 13.80 -22.73 -19.90
CA SER A 223 13.71 -23.76 -20.95
C SER A 223 13.51 -23.18 -22.35
N ALA A 224 12.83 -22.05 -22.49
CA ALA A 224 12.64 -21.40 -23.79
C ALA A 224 13.95 -20.83 -24.37
N SER A 225 14.84 -20.28 -23.55
CA SER A 225 16.12 -19.74 -24.02
C SER A 225 17.13 -20.81 -24.47
N TYR A 226 17.03 -22.04 -23.94
CA TYR A 226 17.86 -23.16 -24.41
C TYR A 226 17.38 -23.78 -25.71
N GLN A 227 16.14 -23.51 -26.14
CA GLN A 227 15.60 -24.03 -27.40
C GLN A 227 15.70 -23.04 -28.57
N GLU A 228 16.01 -21.76 -28.32
CA GLU A 228 16.33 -20.79 -29.38
C GLU A 228 17.83 -20.73 -29.70
N GLU A 229 18.69 -21.34 -28.86
CA GLU A 229 20.15 -21.45 -29.09
C GLU A 229 20.57 -22.83 -29.66
N ALA A 230 19.61 -23.69 -30.02
CA ALA A 230 19.83 -25.02 -30.62
C ALA A 230 19.26 -25.08 -32.05
#